data_AF-A0A3D0YUG7-F1
#
_entry.id   AF-A0A3D0YUG7-F1
#
_cell.length_a   1.000
_cell.length_b   1.000
_cell.length_c   1.000
_cell.angle_alpha   90.00
_cell.angle_beta   90.00
_cell.angle_gamma   90.00
#
_symmetry.space_group_name_H-M   'P 1'
#
loop_
_entity.id
_entity.type
_entity.pdbx_description
1 polymer ?
#
loop_
_entity_poly.entity_id
_entity_poly.type
_entity_poly.pdbx_seq_one_letter_code
_entity_poly.pdbx_strand_id
1 'polypeptide(L)'
;MNEQDVGQIVVGTIESSGITKPFHETVVASISGANPGQMSMLADLLLETDIPGNHKAIMSAWRQRCTALSITDRRLLSAADGLLERHRTHLHRQAQGWSMNDISEQVSLFQGLITDSGLEDSERTIEMKVCLAQLKVAIDKVLAAFSSP
;
A
#
# COMPACT_ATOMS: atom_id res chain seq x y z
N MET A 1 -16.07 47.07 29.64
CA MET A 1 -15.88 45.66 30.02
C MET A 1 -16.89 44.88 29.20
N ASN A 2 -16.44 44.23 28.12
CA ASN A 2 -17.30 43.40 27.27
C ASN A 2 -16.69 42.00 27.27
N GLU A 3 -17.36 41.07 27.95
CA GLU A 3 -17.10 39.64 27.89
C GLU A 3 -17.67 39.12 26.57
N GLN A 4 -16.79 38.75 25.64
CA GLN A 4 -17.18 38.08 24.40
C GLN A 4 -17.08 36.57 24.57
N ASP A 5 -18.26 35.97 24.67
CA ASP A 5 -18.71 34.71 24.09
C ASP A 5 -17.59 33.79 23.53
N VAL A 6 -17.17 32.82 24.36
CA VAL A 6 -16.28 31.75 23.94
C VAL A 6 -17.13 30.65 23.31
N GLY A 7 -17.04 30.56 21.98
CA GLY A 7 -17.72 29.57 21.16
C GLY A 7 -17.54 28.15 21.68
N GLN A 8 -18.68 27.49 21.90
CA GLN A 8 -18.82 26.11 22.31
C GLN A 8 -18.25 25.18 21.22
N ILE A 9 -17.08 24.58 21.48
CA ILE A 9 -16.50 23.55 20.62
C ILE A 9 -17.35 22.28 20.78
N VAL A 10 -18.20 22.00 19.79
CA VAL A 10 -18.92 20.74 19.67
C VAL A 10 -17.90 19.65 19.32
N VAL A 11 -17.38 18.98 20.35
CA VAL A 11 -16.64 17.73 20.19
C VAL A 11 -17.68 16.67 19.83
N GLY A 12 -17.82 16.40 18.54
CA GLY A 12 -18.68 15.32 18.04
C GLY A 12 -18.20 13.98 18.60
N THR A 13 -19.00 13.39 19.48
CA THR A 13 -18.84 12.02 19.98
C THR A 13 -18.92 11.06 18.80
N ILE A 14 -17.78 10.48 18.41
CA ILE A 14 -17.74 9.43 17.40
C ILE A 14 -18.23 8.14 18.07
N GLU A 15 -19.49 7.78 17.81
CA GLU A 15 -20.06 6.50 18.22
C GLU A 15 -19.25 5.36 17.58
N SER A 16 -18.47 4.66 18.40
CA SER A 16 -17.70 3.48 17.99
C SER A 16 -18.62 2.26 17.88
N SER A 17 -19.23 2.12 16.69
CA SER A 17 -19.74 0.83 16.23
C SER A 17 -18.57 -0.14 16.14
N GLY A 18 -18.59 -1.20 16.97
CA GLY A 18 -17.47 -2.09 17.30
C GLY A 18 -16.91 -2.96 16.17
N ILE A 19 -16.42 -2.35 15.10
CA ILE A 19 -15.56 -2.95 14.09
C ILE A 19 -14.31 -2.08 14.02
N THR A 20 -13.24 -2.49 14.70
CA THR A 20 -11.93 -1.86 14.53
C THR A 20 -11.48 -2.09 13.09
N LYS A 21 -11.58 -1.05 12.26
CA LYS A 21 -11.10 -1.09 10.89
C LYS A 21 -9.62 -1.50 10.87
N PRO A 22 -9.17 -2.30 9.89
CA PRO A 22 -7.76 -2.56 9.66
C PRO A 22 -6.96 -1.24 9.69
N PHE A 23 -5.75 -1.28 10.29
CA PHE A 23 -4.93 -0.08 10.49
C PHE A 23 -4.77 0.77 9.21
N HIS A 24 -4.54 0.12 8.06
CA HIS A 24 -4.39 0.79 6.76
C HIS A 24 -5.67 1.51 6.30
N GLU A 25 -6.87 1.02 6.66
CA GLU A 25 -8.11 1.73 6.36
C GLU A 25 -8.25 3.00 7.20
N THR A 26 -7.80 2.95 8.46
CA THR A 26 -7.76 4.13 9.33
C THR A 26 -6.81 5.18 8.78
N VAL A 27 -5.66 4.76 8.27
CA VAL A 27 -4.69 5.65 7.60
C VAL A 27 -5.31 6.26 6.34
N VAL A 28 -5.93 5.46 5.47
CA VAL A 28 -6.61 5.95 4.26
C VAL A 28 -7.70 6.96 4.61
N ALA A 29 -8.56 6.66 5.59
CA ALA A 29 -9.61 7.56 6.04
C ALA A 29 -9.04 8.89 6.61
N SER A 30 -7.95 8.80 7.37
CA SER A 30 -7.27 9.97 7.94
C SER A 30 -6.71 10.88 6.83
N ILE A 31 -6.09 10.30 5.81
CA ILE A 31 -5.59 11.04 4.64
C ILE A 31 -6.74 11.72 3.90
N SER A 32 -7.85 11.02 3.65
CA SER A 32 -9.00 11.58 2.94
C SER A 32 -9.61 12.81 3.63
N GLY A 33 -9.57 12.87 4.97
CA GLY A 33 -10.07 13.99 5.76
C GLY A 33 -9.04 15.10 6.09
N ALA A 34 -7.74 14.84 5.89
CA ALA A 34 -6.67 15.70 6.40
C ALA A 34 -6.63 17.08 5.73
N ASN A 35 -6.48 18.16 6.50
CA ASN A 35 -6.18 19.49 5.96
C ASN A 35 -4.68 19.62 5.59
N PRO A 36 -4.23 20.73 4.94
CA PRO A 36 -2.84 20.86 4.51
C PRO A 36 -1.79 20.72 5.64
N GLY A 37 -2.06 21.25 6.83
CA GLY A 37 -1.16 21.11 7.98
C GLY A 37 -1.07 19.66 8.47
N GLN A 38 -2.22 18.96 8.52
CA GLN A 38 -2.30 17.54 8.85
C GLN A 38 -1.61 16.67 7.79
N MET A 39 -1.67 17.04 6.51
CA MET A 39 -0.95 16.34 5.46
C MET A 39 0.56 16.36 5.72
N SER A 40 1.15 17.47 6.16
CA SER A 40 2.58 17.48 6.50
C SER A 40 2.92 16.52 7.63
N MET A 41 2.12 16.51 8.70
CA MET A 41 2.34 15.62 9.85
C MET A 41 2.15 14.15 9.47
N LEU A 42 1.15 13.84 8.64
CA LEU A 42 0.92 12.49 8.13
C LEU A 42 2.05 12.05 7.20
N ALA A 43 2.68 12.95 6.44
CA ALA A 43 3.82 12.61 5.59
C ALA A 43 4.98 12.09 6.44
N ASP A 44 5.32 12.83 7.50
CA ASP A 44 6.41 12.45 8.39
C ASP A 44 6.06 11.13 9.12
N LEU A 45 4.82 10.98 9.62
CA LEU A 45 4.36 9.74 10.24
C LEU A 45 4.46 8.55 9.30
N LEU A 46 3.92 8.68 8.08
CA LEU A 46 3.97 7.62 7.07
C LEU A 46 5.41 7.25 6.72
N LEU A 47 6.30 8.24 6.61
CA LEU A 47 7.71 8.01 6.37
C LEU A 47 8.40 7.34 7.56
N GLU A 48 7.96 7.51 8.80
CA GLU A 48 8.57 6.86 9.96
C GLU A 48 7.99 5.47 10.23
N THR A 49 6.71 5.25 9.95
CA THR A 49 6.03 3.99 10.23
C THR A 49 6.19 2.99 9.09
N ASP A 50 6.67 1.78 9.40
CA ASP A 50 6.62 0.66 8.48
C ASP A 50 5.21 0.06 8.50
N ILE A 51 4.36 0.49 7.58
CA ILE A 51 2.95 0.06 7.51
C ILE A 51 2.88 -1.21 6.68
N PRO A 52 2.60 -2.41 7.23
CA PRO A 52 2.53 -3.61 6.43
C PRO A 52 1.27 -3.62 5.54
N GLY A 53 1.46 -3.84 4.24
CA GLY A 53 0.38 -4.06 3.27
C GLY A 53 -0.37 -2.80 2.82
N ASN A 54 -1.22 -2.97 1.80
CA ASN A 54 -2.14 -1.97 1.25
C ASN A 54 -1.57 -0.57 0.90
N HIS A 55 -0.28 -0.49 0.57
CA HIS A 55 0.41 0.77 0.25
C HIS A 55 -0.19 1.48 -0.97
N LYS A 56 -0.71 0.70 -1.94
CA LYS A 56 -1.38 1.23 -3.12
C LYS A 56 -2.61 2.07 -2.75
N ALA A 57 -3.41 1.62 -1.78
CA ALA A 57 -4.58 2.37 -1.31
C ALA A 57 -4.16 3.65 -0.59
N ILE A 58 -3.16 3.57 0.30
CA ILE A 58 -2.59 4.71 1.02
C ILE A 58 -2.06 5.78 0.04
N MET A 59 -1.25 5.36 -0.94
CA MET A 59 -0.73 6.26 -1.97
C MET A 59 -1.82 6.87 -2.85
N SER A 60 -2.83 6.08 -3.22
CA SER A 60 -3.96 6.57 -4.01
C SER A 60 -4.71 7.66 -3.24
N ALA A 61 -5.03 7.41 -1.97
CA ALA A 61 -5.66 8.38 -1.09
C ALA A 61 -4.79 9.64 -0.93
N TRP A 62 -3.47 9.47 -0.76
CA TRP A 62 -2.51 10.57 -0.65
C TRP A 62 -2.52 11.47 -1.88
N ARG A 63 -2.37 10.87 -3.07
CA ARG A 63 -2.37 11.61 -4.34
C ARG A 63 -3.70 12.33 -4.56
N GLN A 64 -4.82 11.65 -4.32
CA GLN A 64 -6.14 12.26 -4.42
C GLN A 64 -6.28 13.47 -3.48
N ARG A 65 -5.80 13.35 -2.24
CA ARG A 65 -5.88 14.45 -1.27
C ARG A 65 -4.97 15.61 -1.63
N CYS A 66 -3.72 15.36 -2.06
CA CYS A 66 -2.81 16.40 -2.54
C CYS A 66 -3.43 17.18 -3.72
N THR A 67 -4.04 16.46 -4.67
CA THR A 67 -4.77 17.09 -5.78
C THR A 67 -5.96 17.91 -5.29
N ALA A 68 -6.77 17.36 -4.38
CA ALA A 68 -7.95 18.06 -3.85
C ALA A 68 -7.61 19.34 -3.07
N LEU A 69 -6.44 19.37 -2.41
CA LEU A 69 -5.95 20.52 -1.65
C LEU A 69 -5.04 21.44 -2.47
N SER A 70 -4.85 21.18 -3.77
CA SER A 70 -3.93 21.91 -4.64
C SER A 70 -2.51 22.03 -4.05
N ILE A 71 -2.04 20.97 -3.36
CA ILE A 71 -0.71 20.94 -2.77
C ILE A 71 0.32 20.80 -3.88
N THR A 72 1.15 21.82 -4.04
CA THR A 72 2.28 21.86 -4.99
C THR A 72 3.62 21.64 -4.31
N ASP A 73 3.63 21.47 -2.99
CA ASP A 73 4.83 21.25 -2.20
C ASP A 73 5.53 19.95 -2.65
N ARG A 74 6.72 20.09 -3.24
CA ARG A 74 7.51 18.95 -3.73
C ARG A 74 7.88 17.98 -2.62
N ARG A 75 8.06 18.42 -1.38
CA ARG A 75 8.37 17.53 -0.25
C ARG A 75 7.19 16.59 -0.01
N LEU A 76 5.97 17.10 0.05
CA LEU A 76 4.76 16.30 0.27
C LEU A 76 4.43 15.39 -0.91
N LEU A 77 4.72 15.83 -2.14
CA LEU A 77 4.61 14.99 -3.32
C LEU A 77 5.65 13.86 -3.30
N SER A 78 6.89 14.16 -2.91
CA SER A 78 7.98 13.18 -2.81
C SER A 78 7.84 12.19 -1.66
N ALA A 79 7.06 12.50 -0.61
CA ALA A 79 6.79 11.58 0.48
C ALA A 79 6.11 10.28 0.00
N ALA A 80 5.24 10.38 -1.02
CA ALA A 80 4.61 9.22 -1.66
C ALA A 80 5.64 8.35 -2.41
N ASP A 81 6.63 8.97 -3.05
CA ASP A 81 7.70 8.26 -3.75
C ASP A 81 8.68 7.63 -2.75
N GLY A 82 8.96 8.29 -1.62
CA GLY A 82 9.75 7.73 -0.52
C GLY A 82 9.11 6.50 0.12
N LEU A 83 7.78 6.50 0.28
CA LEU A 83 7.01 5.33 0.73
C LEU A 83 7.10 4.17 -0.26
N LEU A 84 7.00 4.45 -1.57
CA LEU A 84 7.18 3.45 -2.62
C LEU A 84 8.56 2.82 -2.58
N GLU A 85 9.61 3.63 -2.46
CA GLU A 85 10.98 3.14 -2.46
C GLU A 85 11.29 2.32 -1.20
N ARG A 86 10.76 2.72 -0.04
CA ARG A 86 10.87 1.91 1.19
C ARG A 86 10.13 0.59 1.07
N HIS A 87 8.91 0.59 0.52
CA HIS A 87 8.17 -0.65 0.28
C HIS A 87 8.92 -1.57 -0.68
N ARG A 88 9.44 -1.02 -1.77
CA ARG A 88 10.28 -1.75 -2.73
C ARG A 88 11.53 -2.33 -2.06
N THR A 89 12.20 -1.54 -1.22
CA THR A 89 13.37 -1.98 -0.45
C THR A 89 13.01 -3.05 0.57
N HIS A 90 11.87 -2.94 1.25
CA HIS A 90 11.36 -3.93 2.19
C HIS A 90 11.07 -5.25 1.47
N LEU A 91 10.31 -5.21 0.37
CA LEU A 91 10.06 -6.38 -0.49
C LEU A 91 11.36 -6.98 -1.01
N HIS A 92 12.34 -6.16 -1.40
CA HIS A 92 13.64 -6.62 -1.85
C HIS A 92 14.43 -7.31 -0.72
N ARG A 93 14.42 -6.75 0.51
CA ARG A 93 15.05 -7.38 1.68
C ARG A 93 14.35 -8.66 2.09
N GLN A 94 13.02 -8.71 2.03
CA GLN A 94 12.27 -9.95 2.25
C GLN A 94 12.67 -10.99 1.20
N ALA A 95 12.73 -10.61 -0.08
CA ALA A 95 13.12 -11.49 -1.17
C ALA A 95 14.59 -11.98 -1.08
N GLN A 96 15.50 -11.22 -0.44
CA GLN A 96 16.88 -11.67 -0.21
C GLN A 96 16.98 -12.87 0.74
N GLY A 97 15.93 -13.17 1.51
CA GLY A 97 15.83 -14.37 2.34
C GLY A 97 14.97 -15.48 1.74
N TRP A 98 14.39 -15.28 0.55
CA TRP A 98 13.53 -16.27 -0.08
C TRP A 98 14.37 -17.34 -0.74
N SER A 99 14.15 -18.59 -0.36
CA SER A 99 14.61 -19.73 -1.13
C SER A 99 13.88 -19.77 -2.48
N MET A 100 14.47 -20.46 -3.45
CA MET A 100 13.80 -20.69 -4.74
C MET A 100 12.46 -21.43 -4.57
N ASN A 101 12.30 -22.18 -3.48
CA ASN A 101 11.04 -22.83 -3.15
C ASN A 101 9.98 -21.82 -2.68
N ASP A 102 10.36 -20.85 -1.85
CA ASP A 102 9.48 -19.76 -1.40
C ASP A 102 9.00 -18.91 -2.59
N ILE A 103 9.89 -18.62 -3.55
CA ILE A 103 9.54 -17.91 -4.78
C ILE A 103 8.55 -18.75 -5.61
N SER A 104 8.77 -20.06 -5.74
CA SER A 104 7.86 -20.97 -6.48
C SER A 104 6.47 -21.02 -5.84
N GLU A 105 6.39 -21.14 -4.51
CA GLU A 105 5.13 -21.14 -3.76
C GLU A 105 4.37 -19.81 -3.93
N GLN A 106 5.07 -18.67 -3.86
CA GLN A 106 4.45 -17.36 -4.08
C GLN A 106 3.91 -17.20 -5.51
N VAL A 107 4.64 -17.67 -6.52
CA VAL A 107 4.16 -17.66 -7.92
C VAL A 107 2.89 -18.51 -8.07
N SER A 108 2.84 -19.68 -7.44
CA SER A 108 1.64 -20.53 -7.43
C SER A 108 0.46 -19.87 -6.70
N LEU A 109 0.70 -19.18 -5.58
CA LEU A 109 -0.31 -18.39 -4.87
C LEU A 109 -0.88 -17.27 -5.74
N PHE A 110 -0.03 -16.51 -6.43
CA PHE A 110 -0.48 -15.46 -7.34
C PHE A 110 -1.28 -16.00 -8.53
N GLN A 111 -0.90 -17.15 -9.09
CA GLN A 111 -1.68 -17.81 -10.14
C GLN A 111 -3.08 -18.21 -9.63
N GLY A 112 -3.17 -18.76 -8.42
CA GLY A 112 -4.45 -19.11 -7.78
C GLY A 112 -5.35 -17.89 -7.60
N LEU A 113 -4.82 -16.80 -7.01
CA LEU A 113 -5.57 -15.57 -6.79
C LEU A 113 -6.11 -14.94 -8.08
N ILE A 114 -5.35 -15.02 -9.18
CA ILE A 114 -5.81 -14.52 -10.48
C ILE A 114 -6.99 -15.36 -10.99
N THR A 115 -6.90 -16.69 -10.89
CA THR A 115 -8.00 -17.59 -11.28
C THR A 115 -9.25 -17.34 -10.42
N ASP A 116 -9.08 -17.19 -9.11
CA ASP A 116 -10.18 -17.00 -8.16
C ASP A 116 -10.85 -15.61 -8.28
N SER A 117 -10.12 -14.60 -8.77
CA SER A 117 -10.65 -13.25 -8.93
C SER A 117 -11.70 -13.11 -10.04
N GLY A 118 -11.87 -14.14 -10.91
CA GLY A 118 -12.81 -14.10 -12.04
C GLY A 118 -12.47 -13.03 -13.08
N LEU A 119 -11.29 -12.40 -13.01
CA LEU A 119 -10.82 -11.36 -13.93
C LEU A 119 -10.17 -11.96 -15.18
N GLU A 120 -10.62 -13.13 -15.62
CA GLU A 120 -9.90 -13.97 -16.59
C GLU A 120 -9.72 -13.31 -17.96
N ASP A 121 -10.61 -12.38 -18.32
CA ASP A 121 -10.73 -11.85 -19.68
C ASP A 121 -10.14 -10.44 -19.87
N SER A 122 -9.56 -9.84 -18.84
CA SER A 122 -8.87 -8.55 -19.04
C SER A 122 -7.53 -8.80 -19.72
N GLU A 123 -7.21 -8.05 -20.77
CA GLU A 123 -5.91 -8.10 -21.48
C GLU A 123 -4.73 -8.05 -20.50
N ARG A 124 -4.84 -7.18 -19.49
CA ARG A 124 -3.85 -7.04 -18.42
C ARG A 124 -3.74 -8.30 -17.54
N THR A 125 -4.85 -9.00 -17.30
CA THR A 125 -4.83 -10.28 -16.56
C THR A 125 -4.15 -11.36 -17.39
N ILE A 126 -4.42 -11.41 -18.69
CA ILE A 126 -3.80 -12.37 -19.62
C ILE A 126 -2.27 -12.16 -19.64
N GLU A 127 -1.81 -10.92 -19.82
CA GLU A 127 -0.39 -10.58 -19.75
C GLU A 127 0.24 -11.01 -18.41
N MET A 128 -0.43 -10.76 -17.29
CA MET A 128 0.04 -11.15 -15.97
C MET A 128 0.15 -12.68 -15.83
N LYS A 129 -0.86 -13.43 -16.31
CA LYS A 129 -0.84 -14.91 -16.34
C LYS A 129 0.35 -15.42 -17.15
N VAL A 130 0.62 -14.84 -18.32
CA VAL A 130 1.76 -15.21 -19.17
C VAL A 130 3.10 -14.96 -18.46
N CYS A 131 3.28 -13.77 -17.86
CA CYS A 131 4.49 -13.46 -17.11
C CYS A 131 4.71 -14.42 -15.92
N LEU A 132 3.66 -14.73 -15.16
CA LEU A 132 3.76 -15.68 -14.03
C LEU A 132 4.09 -17.10 -14.50
N ALA A 133 3.50 -17.55 -15.61
CA ALA A 133 3.80 -18.85 -16.19
C ALA A 133 5.26 -18.95 -16.64
N GLN A 134 5.78 -17.91 -17.32
CA GLN A 134 7.18 -17.85 -17.74
C GLN A 134 8.13 -17.83 -16.54
N LEU A 135 7.80 -17.07 -15.50
CA LEU A 135 8.57 -17.01 -14.26
C LEU A 135 8.62 -18.37 -13.57
N LYS A 136 7.48 -19.07 -13.48
CA LYS A 136 7.41 -20.42 -12.93
C LYS A 136 8.33 -21.39 -13.67
N VAL A 137 8.26 -21.40 -15.00
CA VAL A 137 9.13 -22.26 -15.83
C VAL A 137 10.62 -21.95 -15.60
N ALA A 138 10.98 -20.68 -15.46
CA ALA A 138 12.35 -20.28 -15.17
C ALA A 138 12.81 -20.79 -13.78
N ILE A 139 11.97 -20.65 -12.75
CA ILE A 139 12.26 -21.12 -11.39
C ILE A 139 12.41 -22.65 -11.37
N ASP A 140 11.47 -23.38 -11.98
CA ASP A 140 11.48 -24.85 -12.01
C ASP A 140 12.76 -25.38 -12.71
N LYS A 141 13.20 -24.72 -13.80
CA LYS A 141 14.47 -25.05 -14.47
C LYS A 141 15.68 -24.85 -13.57
N VAL A 142 15.72 -23.76 -12.81
CA VAL A 142 16.83 -23.48 -11.90
C VAL A 142 16.84 -24.50 -10.75
N LEU A 143 15.68 -24.80 -10.17
CA LEU A 143 15.54 -25.82 -9.12
C LEU A 143 16.01 -27.21 -9.62
N ALA A 144 15.64 -27.59 -10.84
CA ALA A 144 16.09 -28.84 -11.44
C ALA A 144 17.61 -28.87 -11.64
N ALA A 145 18.23 -27.75 -12.05
CA ALA A 145 19.68 -27.66 -12.22
C ALA A 145 20.46 -27.83 -10.90
N PHE A 146 19.90 -27.37 -9.78
CA PHE A 146 20.49 -27.57 -8.45
C PHE A 146 20.22 -28.96 -7.85
N SER A 147 19.31 -29.74 -8.43
CA SER A 147 18.94 -31.08 -7.95
C SER A 147 19.66 -32.21 -8.70
N SER A 148 20.41 -31.89 -9.76
CA SER A 148 21.27 -32.86 -10.46
C SER A 148 22.56 -33.08 -9.66
N PRO A 149 22.89 -34.35 -9.31
CA PRO A 149 24.07 -34.71 -8.53
C PRO A 149 25.40 -34.48 -9.28
#